data_AF-A0A3C0T2L0-F1
#
_entry.id   AF-A0A3C0T2L0-F1
#
_cell.length_a   1.000
_cell.length_b   1.000
_cell.length_c   1.000
_cell.angle_alpha   90.00
_cell.angle_beta   90.00
_cell.angle_gamma   90.00
#
_symmetry.space_group_name_H-M   'P 1'
#
loop_
_entity.id
_entity.type
_entity.pdbx_description
1 polymer ?
#
loop_
_entity_poly.entity_id
_entity_poly.type
_entity_poly.pdbx_seq_one_letter_code
_entity_poly.pdbx_strand_id
1 'polypeptide(L)'
;MISYGADLGDEAAGFGALVSKHCRPLTEVIPIFPDAELSRLTMPVQYFGGDHDVLLNSGAAAARLQELLPKAEINMLDDTGHVVIGQTEKIMGFMSDS
;
A
#
# COMPACT_ATOMS: atom_id res chain seq x y z
N MET A 1 10.52 -7.33 -7.18
CA MET A 1 11.21 -7.07 -5.89
C MET A 1 10.28 -6.24 -5.03
N ILE A 2 10.30 -6.37 -3.71
CA ILE A 2 9.41 -5.57 -2.85
C ILE A 2 9.60 -4.06 -3.04
N SER A 3 10.80 -3.61 -3.38
CA SER A 3 11.15 -2.20 -3.62
C SER A 3 11.27 -1.84 -5.10
N TYR A 4 10.53 -2.52 -6.00
CA TYR A 4 10.56 -2.19 -7.42
C TYR A 4 10.31 -0.68 -7.63
N GLY A 5 11.20 -0.03 -8.37
CA GLY A 5 11.16 1.42 -8.66
C GLY A 5 11.48 2.35 -7.48
N ALA A 6 11.58 1.85 -6.25
CA ALA A 6 11.84 2.67 -5.06
C ALA A 6 13.35 2.88 -4.83
N ASP A 7 13.78 4.14 -4.79
CA ASP A 7 15.11 4.52 -4.31
C ASP A 7 15.13 4.65 -2.79
N LEU A 8 15.71 3.64 -2.13
CA LEU A 8 15.81 3.58 -0.68
C LEU A 8 17.11 4.21 -0.14
N GLY A 9 18.09 4.45 -1.00
CA GLY A 9 19.47 4.70 -0.58
C GLY A 9 20.17 3.49 0.06
N ASP A 10 21.50 3.54 0.11
CA ASP A 10 22.34 2.39 0.51
C ASP A 10 22.11 1.95 1.96
N GLU A 11 21.91 2.90 2.88
CA GLU A 11 21.74 2.60 4.30
C GLU A 11 20.44 1.82 4.57
N ALA A 12 19.31 2.32 4.05
CA ALA A 12 18.02 1.66 4.24
C ALA A 12 17.95 0.32 3.49
N ALA A 13 18.55 0.24 2.29
CA ALA A 13 18.65 -1.02 1.55
C ALA A 13 19.50 -2.06 2.31
N GLY A 14 20.64 -1.65 2.86
CA GLY A 14 21.52 -2.50 3.66
C GLY A 14 20.84 -2.99 4.94
N PHE A 15 20.14 -2.10 5.64
CA PHE A 15 19.37 -2.47 6.82
C PHE A 15 18.21 -3.41 6.48
N GLY A 16 17.47 -3.15 5.39
CA GLY A 16 16.39 -4.01 4.92
C GLY A 16 16.86 -5.43 4.59
N ALA A 17 18.03 -5.57 3.97
CA ALA A 17 18.65 -6.88 3.73
C ALA A 17 19.01 -7.60 5.04
N LEU A 18 19.54 -6.89 6.03
CA LEU A 18 19.84 -7.46 7.35
C LEU A 18 18.58 -7.95 8.07
N VAL A 19 17.51 -7.14 8.07
CA VAL A 19 16.23 -7.53 8.64
C VAL A 19 15.68 -8.75 7.92
N SER A 20 15.67 -8.77 6.58
CA SER A 20 15.17 -9.90 5.79
C SER A 20 15.89 -11.22 6.11
N LYS A 21 17.22 -11.17 6.30
CA LYS A 21 18.03 -12.34 6.66
C LYS A 21 17.62 -12.99 8.00
N HIS A 22 17.12 -12.20 8.94
CA HIS A 22 16.79 -12.65 10.30
C HIS A 22 15.28 -12.64 10.59
N CYS A 23 14.47 -12.19 9.64
CA CYS A 23 13.03 -12.13 9.76
C CYS A 23 12.42 -13.55 9.71
N ARG A 24 11.40 -13.77 10.54
CA ARG A 24 10.48 -14.91 10.37
C ARG A 24 9.29 -14.41 9.56
N PRO A 25 9.16 -14.76 8.27
CA PRO A 25 8.09 -14.22 7.44
C PRO A 25 6.72 -14.68 7.95
N LEU A 26 5.73 -13.80 7.82
CA LEU A 26 4.33 -14.19 8.00
C LEU A 26 3.97 -15.20 6.91
N THR A 27 3.62 -16.42 7.31
CA THR A 27 3.22 -17.51 6.41
C THR A 27 1.73 -17.84 6.50
N GLU A 28 1.04 -17.20 7.43
CA GLU A 28 -0.41 -17.31 7.58
C GLU A 28 -1.13 -16.50 6.52
N VAL A 29 -2.41 -16.84 6.30
CA VAL A 29 -3.26 -16.13 5.36
C VAL A 29 -3.53 -14.72 5.90
N ILE A 30 -3.28 -13.71 5.07
CA ILE A 30 -3.65 -12.33 5.38
C ILE A 30 -5.18 -12.27 5.54
N PRO A 31 -5.70 -11.79 6.68
CA PRO A 31 -7.14 -11.66 6.86
C PRO A 31 -7.78 -10.77 5.79
N ILE A 32 -8.87 -11.23 5.20
CA ILE A 32 -9.67 -10.45 4.26
C ILE A 32 -10.89 -9.92 5.00
N PHE A 33 -10.98 -8.60 5.13
CA PHE A 33 -12.18 -7.94 5.66
C PHE A 33 -13.35 -8.13 4.69
N PRO A 34 -14.55 -8.55 5.13
CA PRO A 34 -15.72 -8.67 4.26
C PRO A 34 -16.18 -7.33 3.67
N ASP A 35 -16.86 -7.36 2.52
CA ASP A 35 -17.37 -6.16 1.84
C ASP A 35 -18.27 -5.33 2.77
N ALA A 36 -19.18 -6.01 3.50
CA ALA A 36 -20.10 -5.36 4.44
C ALA A 36 -19.38 -4.62 5.57
N GLU A 37 -18.17 -5.04 5.95
CA GLU A 37 -17.37 -4.32 6.95
C GLU A 37 -16.65 -3.13 6.33
N LEU A 38 -16.06 -3.28 5.14
CA LEU A 38 -15.40 -2.20 4.44
C LEU A 38 -16.36 -1.07 4.08
N SER A 39 -17.56 -1.38 3.59
CA SER A 39 -18.59 -0.38 3.24
C SER A 39 -19.11 0.43 4.43
N ARG A 40 -18.77 0.04 5.67
CA ARG A 40 -19.12 0.80 6.88
C ARG A 40 -18.11 1.89 7.23
N LEU A 41 -17.00 2.04 6.50
CA LEU A 41 -16.06 3.13 6.71
C LEU A 41 -16.73 4.47 6.38
N THR A 42 -16.84 5.35 7.38
CA THR A 42 -17.51 6.65 7.25
C THR A 42 -16.56 7.84 7.17
N MET A 43 -15.30 7.64 7.53
CA MET A 43 -14.24 8.65 7.36
C MET A 43 -13.79 8.72 5.89
N PRO A 44 -13.18 9.83 5.44
CA PRO A 44 -12.42 9.86 4.20
C PRO A 44 -11.36 8.74 4.18
N VAL A 45 -11.15 8.11 3.02
CA VAL A 45 -10.17 7.03 2.84
C VAL A 45 -9.25 7.37 1.68
N GLN A 46 -7.94 7.27 1.90
CA GLN A 46 -6.92 7.36 0.85
C GLN A 46 -6.15 6.04 0.81
N TYR A 47 -5.98 5.49 -0.39
CA TYR A 47 -5.24 4.25 -0.64
C TYR A 47 -4.09 4.51 -1.61
N PHE A 48 -2.94 3.89 -1.34
CA PHE A 48 -1.80 3.84 -2.25
C PHE A 48 -1.44 2.39 -2.52
N GLY A 49 -1.27 2.04 -3.79
CA GLY A 49 -0.85 0.70 -4.22
C GLY A 49 0.10 0.78 -5.40
N GLY A 50 1.20 0.02 -5.33
CA GLY A 50 2.09 -0.15 -6.47
C GLY A 50 1.55 -1.16 -7.48
N ASP A 51 1.70 -0.89 -8.77
CA ASP A 51 1.32 -1.78 -9.87
C ASP A 51 2.20 -3.04 -9.98
N HIS A 52 3.40 -3.03 -9.37
CA HIS A 52 4.36 -4.14 -9.31
C HIS A 52 4.49 -4.73 -7.89
N ASP A 53 3.48 -4.58 -7.04
CA ASP A 53 3.46 -5.22 -5.71
C ASP A 53 3.47 -6.76 -5.85
N VAL A 54 4.53 -7.38 -5.32
CA VAL A 54 4.74 -8.83 -5.38
C VAL A 54 4.20 -9.57 -4.15
N LEU A 55 3.78 -8.85 -3.11
CA LEU A 55 3.23 -9.41 -1.88
C LEU A 55 1.70 -9.40 -1.89
N LEU A 56 1.10 -8.33 -2.41
CA LEU A 56 -0.34 -8.13 -2.43
C LEU A 56 -0.83 -7.79 -3.83
N ASN A 57 -2.05 -8.20 -4.16
CA ASN A 57 -2.70 -7.77 -5.40
C ASN A 57 -3.31 -6.36 -5.21
N SER A 58 -2.46 -5.35 -5.29
CA SER A 58 -2.84 -3.94 -5.10
C SER A 58 -3.89 -3.47 -6.11
N GLY A 59 -3.83 -3.95 -7.36
CA GLY A 59 -4.85 -3.64 -8.37
C GLY A 59 -6.24 -4.17 -8.00
N ALA A 60 -6.33 -5.42 -7.51
CA ALA A 60 -7.60 -5.97 -7.05
C ALA A 60 -8.11 -5.27 -5.77
N ALA A 61 -7.22 -4.88 -4.85
CA ALA A 61 -7.58 -4.11 -3.68
C ALA A 61 -8.13 -2.72 -4.06
N ALA A 62 -7.47 -2.02 -4.99
CA ALA A 62 -7.90 -0.73 -5.50
C ALA A 62 -9.29 -0.81 -6.17
N ALA A 63 -9.49 -1.77 -7.07
CA ALA A 63 -10.78 -1.98 -7.72
C ALA A 63 -11.91 -2.24 -6.70
N ARG A 64 -11.64 -3.14 -5.74
CA ARG A 64 -12.60 -3.46 -4.67
C ARG A 64 -12.92 -2.26 -3.79
N LEU A 65 -11.91 -1.45 -3.41
CA LEU A 65 -12.14 -0.24 -2.63
C LEU A 65 -12.94 0.80 -3.42
N GLN A 66 -12.67 0.95 -4.72
CA GLN A 66 -13.39 1.90 -5.56
C GLN A 66 -14.88 1.52 -5.73
N GLU A 67 -15.19 0.22 -5.80
CA GLU A 67 -16.57 -0.28 -5.83
C GLU A 67 -17.31 -0.07 -4.50
N LEU A 68 -16.65 -0.39 -3.38
CA LEU A 68 -17.28 -0.37 -2.04
C LEU A 68 -17.30 1.01 -1.40
N LEU A 69 -16.35 1.87 -1.74
CA LEU A 69 -16.14 3.21 -1.18
C LEU A 69 -15.99 4.22 -2.32
N PRO A 70 -17.10 4.68 -2.95
CA PRO A 70 -17.03 5.56 -4.13
C PRO A 70 -16.36 6.92 -3.89
N LYS A 71 -16.16 7.30 -2.61
CA LYS A 71 -15.47 8.53 -2.21
C LYS A 71 -14.01 8.32 -1.80
N ALA A 72 -13.51 7.08 -1.83
CA ALA A 72 -12.12 6.81 -1.52
C ALA A 72 -11.20 7.39 -2.61
N GLU A 73 -10.12 8.01 -2.19
CA GLU A 73 -9.06 8.47 -3.07
C GLU A 73 -8.08 7.32 -3.34
N ILE A 74 -8.10 6.79 -4.57
CA ILE A 74 -7.29 5.64 -4.97
C ILE A 74 -6.09 6.12 -5.79
N ASN A 75 -4.89 5.91 -5.27
CA ASN A 75 -3.62 6.26 -5.92
C ASN A 75 -2.87 4.97 -6.31
N MET A 76 -3.11 4.48 -7.52
CA MET A 76 -2.24 3.46 -8.11
C MET A 76 -0.98 4.12 -8.64
N LEU A 77 0.17 3.58 -8.27
CA LEU A 77 1.49 4.12 -8.59
C LEU A 77 2.14 3.23 -9.64
N ASP A 78 2.46 3.83 -10.79
CA ASP A 78 3.18 3.17 -11.87
C ASP A 78 4.61 2.85 -11.46
N ASP A 79 5.16 1.77 -12.02
CA ASP A 79 6.52 1.30 -11.79
C ASP A 79 6.88 1.18 -10.29
N THR A 80 5.92 0.83 -9.44
CA THR A 80 6.08 0.84 -7.98
C THR A 80 5.78 -0.53 -7.38
N GLY A 81 6.68 -1.01 -6.51
CA GLY A 81 6.52 -2.26 -5.78
C GLY A 81 5.64 -2.14 -4.52
N HIS A 82 5.88 -3.04 -3.57
CA HIS A 82 5.23 -3.00 -2.25
C HIS A 82 5.70 -1.83 -1.38
N VAL A 83 6.96 -1.39 -1.57
CA VAL A 83 7.54 -0.28 -0.82
C VAL A 83 7.15 1.04 -1.50
N VAL A 84 6.11 1.68 -0.97
CA VAL A 84 5.62 2.98 -1.43
C VAL A 84 6.34 4.11 -0.71
N ILE A 85 7.04 4.95 -1.46
CA ILE A 85 7.77 6.13 -0.95
C ILE A 85 7.37 7.40 -1.72
N GLY A 86 7.73 8.57 -1.19
CA GLY A 86 7.55 9.86 -1.88
C GLY A 86 6.12 10.40 -1.91
N GLN A 87 5.18 9.80 -1.15
CA GLN A 87 3.77 10.22 -1.17
C GLN A 87 3.41 11.27 -0.09
N THR A 88 4.40 11.81 0.63
CA THR A 88 4.18 12.73 1.75
C THR A 88 3.28 13.92 1.38
N GLU A 89 3.50 14.55 0.23
CA GLU A 89 2.70 15.72 -0.18
C GLU A 89 1.23 15.35 -0.40
N LYS A 90 0.95 14.22 -1.09
CA LYS A 90 -0.41 13.73 -1.31
C LYS A 90 -1.10 13.33 -0.02
N ILE A 91 -0.37 12.70 0.90
CA ILE A 91 -0.88 12.34 2.23
C ILE A 91 -1.23 13.60 3.01
N MET A 92 -0.33 14.58 3.03
CA MET A 92 -0.56 15.85 3.73
C MET A 92 -1.73 16.64 3.14
N GLY A 93 -1.87 16.67 1.82
CA GLY A 93 -3.03 17.29 1.15
C GLY A 93 -4.33 16.64 1.60
N PHE A 94 -4.43 15.32 1.51
CA PHE A 94 -5.58 14.57 1.97
C PHE A 94 -5.92 14.79 3.45
N MET A 95 -4.91 14.84 4.32
CA MET A 95 -5.09 15.10 5.75
C MET A 95 -5.49 16.54 6.07
N SER A 96 -5.17 17.51 5.20
CA SER A 96 -5.51 18.92 5.43
C SER A 96 -6.92 19.27 4.94
N ASP A 97 -7.43 18.52 3.96
CA ASP A 97 -8.75 18.70 3.34
C ASP A 97 -9.85 17.87 4.03
N SER A 98 -9.51 17.04 5.01
CA SER A 98 -10.40 16.12 5.74
C SER A 98 -10.93 16.67 7.06
#